data_AF-A0A4U9IZT6-F1
#
_entry.id   AF-A0A4U9IZT6-F1
#
_cell.length_a   1.000
_cell.length_b   1.000
_cell.length_c   1.000
_cell.angle_alpha   90.00
_cell.angle_beta   90.00
_cell.angle_gamma   90.00
#
_symmetry.space_group_name_H-M   'P 1'
#
loop_
_entity.id
_entity.type
_entity.pdbx_description
1 polymer ?
#
loop_
_entity_poly.entity_id
_entity_poly.type
_entity_poly.pdbx_seq_one_letter_code
_entity_poly.pdbx_strand_id
1 'polypeptide(L)' 'MVIAVGSGSVIFSHVNDPGFWLFKEYFNLTIGETIKSWSMLETIISVCGLIGCLLLGMVV' A
#
# COMPACT_ATOMS: atom_id res chain seq x y z
N MET A 1 -16.16 7.25 -5.64
CA MET A 1 -16.29 5.94 -4.95
C MET A 1 -15.22 4.92 -5.37
N VAL A 2 -14.92 4.75 -6.66
CA VAL A 2 -13.89 3.80 -7.15
C VAL A 2 -12.50 4.06 -6.55
N ILE A 3 -12.09 5.33 -6.43
CA ILE A 3 -10.77 5.69 -5.86
C ILE A 3 -10.67 5.35 -4.37
N ALA A 4 -11.74 5.54 -3.59
CA ALA A 4 -11.76 5.15 -2.17
C ALA A 4 -11.66 3.62 -2.00
N VAL A 5 -12.36 2.85 -2.84
CA VAL A 5 -12.32 1.37 -2.81
C VAL A 5 -10.94 0.85 -3.25
N GLY A 6 -10.35 1.44 -4.29
CA GLY A 6 -8.99 1.10 -4.73
C GLY A 6 -7.92 1.47 -3.69
N SER A 7 -8.09 2.59 -2.99
CA SER A 7 -7.17 3.03 -1.92
C SER A 7 -7.23 2.09 -0.71
N GLY A 8 -8.42 1.62 -0.32
CA GLY A 8 -8.59 0.70 0.80
C GLY A 8 -8.16 -0.74 0.50
N SER A 9 -8.15 -1.16 -0.78
CA SER A 9 -7.84 -2.54 -1.18
C SER A 9 -6.36 -2.93 -1.02
N VAL A 10 -5.45 -1.96 -0.89
CA VAL A 10 -4.00 -2.18 -0.71
C VAL A 10 -3.58 -2.16 0.76
N ILE A 11 -4.51 -2.07 1.71
CA ILE A 11 -4.18 -2.15 3.13
C ILE A 11 -3.74 -3.59 3.44
N PHE A 12 -2.47 -3.74 3.77
CA PHE A 12 -1.91 -4.97 4.30
C PHE A 12 -1.87 -6.11 3.27
N SER A 13 -1.14 -5.93 2.16
CA SER A 13 -0.85 -7.07 1.30
C SER A 13 0.25 -7.95 1.91
N HIS A 14 -0.19 -8.88 2.75
CA HIS A 14 0.69 -9.90 3.32
C HIS A 14 1.01 -10.95 2.26
N VAL A 15 2.25 -10.94 1.75
CA VAL A 15 2.84 -11.95 0.83
C VAL A 15 2.08 -12.17 -0.50
N ASN A 16 1.04 -11.38 -0.77
CA ASN A 16 0.09 -11.58 -1.86
C ASN A 16 0.37 -10.70 -3.09
N ASP A 17 1.29 -9.74 -2.97
CA ASP A 17 1.64 -8.83 -4.06
C ASP A 17 2.92 -9.22 -4.82
N PRO A 18 2.91 -9.25 -6.17
CA PRO A 18 4.11 -9.48 -6.96
C PRO A 18 5.17 -8.40 -6.73
N GLY A 19 4.76 -7.18 -6.31
CA GLY A 19 5.66 -6.10 -5.92
C GLY A 19 6.54 -6.44 -4.71
N PHE A 20 6.03 -7.24 -3.76
CA PHE A 20 6.77 -7.68 -2.58
C PHE A 20 8.02 -8.49 -2.95
N TRP A 21 7.86 -9.44 -3.89
CA TRP A 21 8.96 -10.29 -4.36
C TRP A 21 9.97 -9.50 -5.18
N LEU A 22 9.48 -8.56 -6.01
CA LEU A 22 10.33 -7.69 -6.81
C LEU A 22 11.19 -6.79 -5.90
N PHE A 23 10.62 -6.21 -4.84
CA PHE A 23 11.35 -5.38 -3.88
C PHE A 23 12.37 -6.19 -3.06
N LYS A 24 12.01 -7.42 -2.67
CA LYS A 24 12.93 -8.37 -2.01
C LYS A 24 14.14 -8.69 -2.89
N GLU A 25 13.93 -9.03 -4.17
CA GLU A 25 15.01 -9.31 -5.12
C GLU A 25 15.84 -8.07 -5.43
N TYR A 26 15.22 -6.89 -5.57
CA TYR A 26 15.92 -5.63 -5.88
C TYR A 26 16.89 -5.19 -4.78
N PHE A 27 16.52 -5.39 -3.51
CA PHE A 27 17.31 -4.95 -2.36
C PHE A 27 18.03 -6.09 -1.62
N ASN A 28 17.87 -7.36 -2.04
CA ASN A 28 18.43 -8.54 -1.38
C ASN A 28 18.08 -8.63 0.13
N LEU A 29 16.90 -8.13 0.52
CA LEU A 29 16.45 -8.06 1.91
C LEU A 29 15.86 -9.39 2.40
N THR A 30 15.95 -9.63 3.70
CA THR A 30 15.30 -10.79 4.33
C THR A 30 13.77 -10.64 4.32
N ILE A 31 13.04 -11.75 4.19
CA ILE A 31 11.56 -11.76 4.06
C ILE A 31 10.89 -10.99 5.23
N GLY A 32 11.43 -11.10 6.44
CA GLY A 32 10.91 -10.39 7.61
C GLY A 32 11.08 -8.88 7.55
N GLU A 33 12.20 -8.39 7.01
CA GLU A 33 12.44 -6.95 6.85
C GLU A 33 11.64 -6.38 5.68
N THR A 34 11.54 -7.11 4.58
CA THR A 34 10.73 -6.71 3.43
C THR A 34 9.25 -6.62 3.80
N ILE A 35 8.71 -7.54 4.62
CA ILE A 35 7.32 -7.45 5.06
C ILE A 35 7.10 -6.17 5.88
N LYS A 36 8.04 -5.86 6.77
CA LYS A 36 7.92 -4.69 7.64
C LYS A 36 7.99 -3.38 6.87
N SER A 37 8.90 -3.26 5.90
CA SER A 37 9.05 -2.06 5.08
C SER A 37 7.94 -1.94 4.02
N TRP A 38 7.61 -3.04 3.34
CA TRP A 38 6.60 -3.07 2.30
C TRP A 38 5.19 -2.88 2.85
N SER A 39 4.80 -3.60 3.91
CA SER A 39 3.48 -3.41 4.53
C SER A 39 3.34 -2.02 5.14
N MET A 40 4.42 -1.41 5.65
CA MET A 40 4.40 -0.01 6.10
C MET A 40 4.16 0.95 4.93
N LEU A 41 4.85 0.75 3.81
CA LEU A 41 4.69 1.55 2.59
C LEU A 41 3.25 1.48 2.05
N GLU A 42 2.69 0.28 1.93
CA GLU A 42 1.30 0.08 1.47
C GLU A 42 0.29 0.71 2.42
N THR A 43 0.53 0.63 3.74
CA THR A 43 -0.34 1.27 4.73
C THR A 43 -0.33 2.78 4.57
N ILE A 44 0.84 3.39 4.35
CA ILE A 44 0.96 4.84 4.12
C ILE A 44 0.25 5.23 2.82
N ILE A 45 0.46 4.49 1.73
CA ILE A 45 -0.18 4.77 0.43
C ILE A 45 -1.70 4.70 0.57
N SER A 46 -2.22 3.69 1.26
CA SER A 46 -3.65 3.56 1.49
C SER A 46 -4.22 4.71 2.33
N VAL A 47 -3.55 5.07 3.42
CA VAL A 47 -3.97 6.20 4.27
C VAL A 47 -3.96 7.52 3.49
N CYS A 48 -2.91 7.78 2.71
CA CYS A 48 -2.83 8.96 1.85
C CYS A 48 -3.90 8.97 0.76
N GLY A 49 -4.17 7.82 0.12
CA GLY A 49 -5.21 7.67 -0.89
C GLY A 49 -6.63 7.87 -0.33
N LEU A 50 -6.87 7.36 0.88
CA LEU A 50 -8.14 7.52 1.58
C LEU A 50 -8.38 8.99 1.99
N ILE A 51 -7.37 9.64 2.57
CA ILE A 51 -7.43 11.07 2.92
C ILE A 51 -7.63 11.93 1.67
N GLY A 52 -6.88 11.66 0.60
CA GLY A 52 -7.03 12.34 -0.68
C GLY A 52 -8.44 12.19 -1.25
N CYS A 53 -9.01 10.98 -1.21
CA CYS A 53 -10.37 10.74 -1.69
C CYS A 53 -11.44 11.42 -0.81
N LEU A 54 -11.24 11.48 0.51
CA LEU A 54 -12.11 12.19 1.45
C LEU A 54 -12.10 13.71 1.19
N LEU A 55 -10.91 14.30 1.03
CA LEU A 55 -10.77 15.74 0.70
C LEU A 55 -11.43 16.06 -0.64
N LEU A 56 -11.23 15.22 -1.65
CA LEU A 56 -11.81 15.43 -2.98
C LEU A 56 -13.34 15.32 -2.94
N GLY A 57 -13.89 14.41 -2.13
CA GLY A 57 -15.34 14.31 -1.88
C GLY A 57 -15.93 15.37 -0.94
N MET A 58 -15.10 16.21 -0.30
CA MET A 58 -15.57 17.41 0.40
C MET A 58 -15.65 18.63 -0.54
N VAL A 59 -14.88 18.62 -1.63
CA VAL A 59 -14.83 19.71 -2.62
C VAL A 59 -15.79 19.49 -3.78
N VAL A 60 -16.06 18.24 -4.14
CA VAL A 60 -17.00 17.80 -5.19
C VAL A 60 -18.22 17.18 -4.55
#